data_AF-A0A9D5Y5Q3-F1
#
_entry.id   AF-A0A9D5Y5Q3-F1
#
_cell.length_a   1.000
_cell.length_b   1.000
_cell.length_c   1.000
_cell.angle_alpha   90.00
_cell.angle_beta   90.00
_cell.angle_gamma   90.00
#
_symmetry.space_group_name_H-M   'P 1'
#
loop_
_entity.id
_entity.type
_entity.pdbx_description
1 polymer ?
#
loop_
_entity_poly.entity_id
_entity_poly.type
_entity_poly.pdbx_seq_one_letter_code
_entity_poly.pdbx_strand_id
1 'polypeptide(L)'
;MKKTIRALMLALLACLAALLLFSCASPTDVRIGENGNWYIDGEDTGVKAAGADGKDGLNGKDGQNGVDGTKVTVGENGNWFLDGVDTGIVAVPEKYVVDVKTSVITDPTTGTKKLETMLIYQDGTHSVTTSDMPEEIVRSVSLRYNNFYVGYAPLLQIKATYADGTYRYVTITDDMWVSEKPDFNTVGSYHVSLVALGRSLDATITVANPGAVSGFFYNGIDPIALDTPAEKVGVWVAFNGGNTRFEYQMPLTVFNSSYDGKVFDTVGEVQISCSHPTLGSYSTMVNVYHPSLYNIQELTLSSYSNIEVTQGDEASAAAALGEVLQRTATVHFFKAVDGELSVTVPITERMLDMSEVDATRVGVYPIRVNVTVEGQGTATAIIYIKINAALSGAGSAYTGSDVVGHMFGTVTLYENGVLEHQQGQAEYTRSGNVISFELAGNMFWLVLDDTHMTYASFLPAEGNYRTYSNNSIEGATAIRVYEDYVVMMSADGTEANLTMSNEIQNGQMPYAGSTLYFDDANNTYTIG
;
A
#
# COMPACT_ATOMS: atom_id res chain seq x y z
N MET A 1 -9.97 -84.44 17.79
CA MET A 1 -11.38 -84.02 17.99
C MET A 1 -12.24 -84.97 18.84
N LYS A 2 -12.10 -86.32 18.77
CA LYS A 2 -13.04 -87.24 19.45
C LYS A 2 -12.90 -87.39 20.99
N LYS A 3 -11.81 -86.94 21.64
CA LYS A 3 -11.67 -87.02 23.10
C LYS A 3 -12.22 -85.78 23.83
N THR A 4 -12.16 -84.60 23.21
CA THR A 4 -12.61 -83.34 23.80
C THR A 4 -14.13 -83.15 23.72
N ILE A 5 -14.80 -83.69 22.70
CA ILE A 5 -16.27 -83.67 22.55
C ILE A 5 -16.96 -84.63 23.55
N ARG A 6 -16.31 -85.73 23.93
CA ARG A 6 -16.83 -86.67 24.94
C ARG A 6 -16.83 -86.07 26.35
N ALA A 7 -15.86 -85.23 26.68
CA ALA A 7 -15.82 -84.53 27.98
C ALA A 7 -16.91 -83.44 28.07
N LEU A 8 -17.19 -82.73 26.97
CA LEU A 8 -18.23 -81.70 26.93
C LEU A 8 -19.64 -82.29 26.99
N MET A 9 -19.89 -83.43 26.32
CA MET A 9 -21.18 -84.13 26.41
C MET A 9 -21.43 -84.75 27.79
N LEU A 10 -20.39 -85.22 28.49
CA LEU A 10 -20.55 -85.76 29.85
C LEU A 10 -20.83 -84.66 30.89
N ALA A 11 -20.25 -83.46 30.71
CA ALA A 11 -20.52 -82.30 31.54
C ALA A 11 -21.94 -81.73 31.32
N LEU A 12 -22.43 -81.73 30.07
CA LEU A 12 -23.79 -81.28 29.76
C LEU A 12 -24.87 -82.27 30.26
N LEU A 13 -24.56 -83.58 30.25
CA LEU A 13 -25.47 -84.62 30.74
C LEU A 13 -25.55 -84.66 32.28
N ALA A 14 -24.49 -84.25 32.98
CA ALA A 14 -24.49 -84.09 34.43
C ALA A 14 -25.28 -82.84 34.89
N CYS A 15 -25.28 -81.77 34.10
CA CYS A 15 -26.09 -80.57 34.38
C CYS A 15 -27.59 -80.78 34.10
N LEU A 16 -27.97 -81.67 33.18
CA LEU A 16 -29.37 -81.93 32.85
C LEU A 16 -30.04 -82.95 33.80
N ALA A 17 -29.26 -83.78 34.50
CA ALA A 17 -29.74 -84.71 35.52
C ALA A 17 -29.98 -84.04 36.90
N ALA A 18 -29.44 -82.84 37.12
CA ALA A 18 -29.65 -82.07 38.35
C ALA A 18 -30.98 -81.26 38.34
N LEU A 19 -31.71 -81.25 37.23
CA LEU A 19 -32.95 -80.46 37.07
C LEU A 19 -34.26 -81.26 37.28
N LEU A 20 -34.22 -82.53 37.72
CA LEU A 20 -35.42 -83.38 37.80
C LEU A 20 -35.64 -84.11 39.14
N LEU A 21 -34.99 -83.71 40.23
CA LEU A 21 -35.21 -84.32 41.55
C LEU A 21 -35.35 -83.29 42.67
N PHE A 22 -36.44 -82.52 42.68
CA PHE A 22 -37.04 -82.07 43.94
C PHE A 22 -38.56 -81.95 43.76
N SER A 23 -39.23 -83.07 44.04
CA SER A 23 -40.67 -83.07 44.29
C SER A 23 -40.96 -82.26 45.55
N CYS A 24 -41.83 -81.28 45.40
CA CYS A 24 -42.49 -80.47 46.42
C CYS A 24 -42.65 -81.20 47.78
N ALA A 25 -41.87 -80.80 48.77
CA ALA A 25 -42.26 -80.92 50.17
C ALA A 25 -43.28 -79.81 50.46
N SER A 26 -44.40 -80.17 51.08
CA SER A 26 -45.50 -79.26 51.44
C SER A 26 -45.00 -78.02 52.19
N PRO A 27 -45.58 -76.83 51.94
CA PRO A 27 -45.16 -75.62 52.65
C PRO A 27 -45.45 -75.77 54.15
N THR A 28 -44.43 -75.53 54.97
CA THR A 28 -44.49 -75.48 56.44
C THR A 28 -45.53 -74.45 56.89
N ASP A 29 -46.41 -74.83 57.82
CA ASP A 29 -47.45 -73.94 58.35
C ASP A 29 -46.86 -73.08 59.47
N VAL A 30 -46.81 -71.77 59.25
CA VAL A 30 -46.28 -70.79 60.21
C VAL A 30 -47.41 -69.87 60.63
N ARG A 31 -47.74 -69.86 61.92
CA ARG A 31 -48.81 -69.03 62.48
C ARG A 31 -48.44 -68.45 63.84
N ILE A 32 -49.16 -67.45 64.29
CA ILE A 32 -49.02 -66.90 65.64
C ILE A 32 -50.08 -67.55 66.54
N GLY A 33 -49.65 -68.17 67.64
CA GLY A 33 -50.53 -68.79 68.62
C GLY A 33 -51.22 -67.78 69.52
N GLU A 34 -52.29 -68.19 70.21
CA GLU A 34 -53.08 -67.30 71.10
C GLU A 34 -52.27 -66.74 72.28
N ASN A 35 -51.14 -67.35 72.64
CA ASN A 35 -50.20 -66.85 73.64
C ASN A 35 -49.22 -65.78 73.11
N GLY A 36 -49.30 -65.46 71.82
CA GLY A 36 -48.50 -64.43 71.16
C GLY A 36 -47.11 -64.91 70.68
N ASN A 37 -46.87 -66.22 70.61
CA ASN A 37 -45.63 -66.79 70.09
C ASN A 37 -45.76 -67.28 68.64
N TRP A 38 -44.64 -67.43 67.94
CA TRP A 38 -44.57 -68.12 66.65
C TRP A 38 -44.74 -69.64 66.81
N TYR A 39 -45.52 -70.25 65.93
CA TYR A 39 -45.68 -71.69 65.79
C TYR A 39 -45.22 -72.14 64.40
N ILE A 40 -44.51 -73.25 64.33
CA ILE A 40 -44.08 -73.88 63.07
C ILE A 40 -44.55 -75.33 63.09
N ASP A 41 -45.33 -75.72 62.08
CA ASP A 41 -45.93 -77.06 61.93
C ASP A 41 -46.71 -77.53 63.18
N GLY A 42 -47.34 -76.58 63.86
CA GLY A 42 -48.17 -76.83 65.04
C GLY A 42 -47.43 -76.84 66.38
N GLU A 43 -46.10 -76.66 66.39
CA GLU A 43 -45.29 -76.64 67.61
C GLU A 43 -44.95 -75.20 68.04
N ASP A 44 -45.12 -74.89 69.34
CA ASP A 44 -44.81 -73.57 69.91
C ASP A 44 -43.30 -73.38 70.00
N THR A 45 -42.78 -72.34 69.37
CA THR A 45 -41.33 -72.06 69.41
C THR A 45 -40.88 -71.43 70.72
N GLY A 46 -41.80 -70.94 71.56
CA GLY A 46 -41.49 -70.13 72.74
C GLY A 46 -41.06 -68.70 72.42
N VAL A 47 -41.01 -68.31 71.14
CA VAL A 47 -40.55 -67.00 70.68
C VAL A 47 -41.75 -66.08 70.44
N LYS A 48 -41.81 -64.95 71.16
CA LYS A 48 -42.84 -63.90 70.99
C LYS A 48 -42.82 -63.33 69.55
N ALA A 49 -44.00 -63.22 68.94
CA ALA A 49 -44.12 -62.75 67.56
C ALA A 49 -44.05 -61.22 67.39
N ALA A 50 -44.16 -60.46 68.49
CA ALA A 50 -43.99 -59.02 68.53
C ALA A 50 -42.84 -58.63 69.48
N GLY A 51 -41.98 -57.70 69.05
CA GLY A 51 -40.93 -57.10 69.89
C GLY A 51 -41.50 -56.05 70.86
N ALA A 52 -40.83 -55.83 71.99
CA ALA A 52 -41.14 -54.71 72.89
C ALA A 52 -40.47 -53.43 72.38
N ASP A 53 -41.15 -52.29 72.50
CA ASP A 53 -40.64 -50.98 72.08
C ASP A 53 -39.33 -50.63 72.80
N GLY A 54 -38.35 -50.11 72.05
CA GLY A 54 -37.09 -49.62 72.60
C GLY A 54 -37.26 -48.29 73.35
N LYS A 55 -36.46 -48.06 74.40
CA LYS A 55 -36.43 -46.76 75.10
C LYS A 55 -35.80 -45.68 74.23
N ASP A 56 -36.39 -44.48 74.26
CA ASP A 56 -35.86 -43.29 73.60
C ASP A 56 -34.43 -42.93 74.06
N GLY A 57 -33.60 -42.47 73.12
CA GLY A 57 -32.27 -41.93 73.40
C GLY A 57 -32.32 -40.55 74.05
N LEU A 58 -31.38 -40.25 74.94
CA LEU A 58 -31.24 -38.93 75.56
C LEU A 58 -30.80 -37.86 74.53
N ASN A 59 -31.45 -36.68 74.56
CA ASN A 59 -31.07 -35.52 73.76
C ASN A 59 -29.65 -35.05 74.11
N GLY A 60 -28.84 -34.72 73.09
CA GLY A 60 -27.55 -34.04 73.28
C GLY A 60 -27.74 -32.62 73.82
N LYS A 61 -26.77 -32.12 74.59
CA LYS A 61 -26.79 -30.72 75.07
C LYS A 61 -26.52 -29.75 73.92
N ASP A 62 -27.23 -28.62 73.93
CA ASP A 62 -27.01 -27.50 73.01
C ASP A 62 -25.58 -26.93 73.14
N GLY A 63 -24.98 -26.58 72.02
CA GLY A 63 -23.69 -25.87 71.97
C GLY A 63 -23.82 -24.42 72.43
N GLN A 64 -22.76 -23.84 72.98
CA GLN A 64 -22.74 -22.42 73.37
C GLN A 64 -22.87 -21.51 72.14
N ASN A 65 -23.60 -20.40 72.27
CA ASN A 65 -23.68 -19.36 71.23
C ASN A 65 -22.29 -18.78 70.94
N GLY A 66 -22.00 -18.53 69.67
CA GLY A 66 -20.78 -17.84 69.25
C GLY A 66 -20.74 -16.38 69.74
N VAL A 67 -19.55 -15.83 69.88
CA VAL A 67 -19.33 -14.43 70.25
C VAL A 67 -19.73 -13.54 69.06
N ASP A 68 -20.42 -12.42 69.32
CA ASP A 68 -20.75 -11.45 68.28
C ASP A 68 -19.47 -10.94 67.59
N GLY A 69 -19.52 -10.83 66.26
CA GLY A 69 -18.39 -10.33 65.46
C GLY A 69 -18.13 -8.84 65.67
N THR A 70 -16.91 -8.41 65.31
CA THR A 70 -16.45 -7.02 65.35
C THR A 70 -17.47 -6.06 64.72
N LYS A 71 -17.85 -5.02 65.46
CA LYS A 71 -18.78 -3.98 65.02
C LYS A 71 -18.01 -2.93 64.21
N VAL A 72 -18.40 -2.76 62.95
CA VAL A 72 -17.82 -1.76 62.04
C VAL A 72 -18.76 -0.56 61.91
N THR A 73 -18.27 0.65 62.14
CA THR A 73 -19.03 1.91 62.03
C THR A 73 -18.22 3.02 61.38
N VAL A 74 -18.86 4.07 60.85
CA VAL A 74 -18.17 5.30 60.41
C VAL A 74 -18.31 6.36 61.49
N GLY A 75 -17.19 6.91 61.94
CA GLY A 75 -17.17 7.95 62.99
C GLY A 75 -17.49 9.34 62.44
N GLU A 76 -17.78 10.29 63.34
CA GLU A 76 -18.11 11.69 62.96
C GLU A 76 -16.97 12.41 62.21
N ASN A 77 -15.73 11.92 62.33
CA ASN A 77 -14.57 12.40 61.60
C ASN A 77 -14.39 11.75 60.20
N GLY A 78 -15.30 10.87 59.78
CA GLY A 78 -15.29 10.24 58.47
C GLY A 78 -14.38 9.00 58.33
N ASN A 79 -13.76 8.53 59.41
CA ASN A 79 -12.94 7.31 59.40
C ASN A 79 -13.77 6.05 59.69
N TRP A 80 -13.24 4.89 59.29
CA TRP A 80 -13.72 3.59 59.76
C TRP A 80 -13.35 3.38 61.23
N PHE A 81 -14.30 2.87 62.01
CA PHE A 81 -14.14 2.44 63.40
C PHE A 81 -14.41 0.94 63.53
N LEU A 82 -13.55 0.24 64.26
CA LEU A 82 -13.70 -1.18 64.63
C LEU A 82 -13.86 -1.27 66.13
N ASP A 83 -15.03 -1.72 66.60
CA ASP A 83 -15.38 -1.80 68.02
C ASP A 83 -15.16 -0.49 68.79
N GLY A 84 -15.42 0.65 68.12
CA GLY A 84 -15.26 1.99 68.70
C GLY A 84 -13.82 2.53 68.68
N VAL A 85 -12.87 1.80 68.08
CA VAL A 85 -11.50 2.27 67.85
C VAL A 85 -11.38 2.88 66.46
N ASP A 86 -10.95 4.14 66.38
CA ASP A 86 -10.66 4.82 65.11
C ASP A 86 -9.46 4.14 64.42
N THR A 87 -9.65 3.73 63.18
CA THR A 87 -8.60 3.08 62.40
C THR A 87 -7.63 4.08 61.76
N GLY A 88 -7.98 5.37 61.70
CA GLY A 88 -7.28 6.38 60.92
C GLY A 88 -7.46 6.23 59.40
N ILE A 89 -8.27 5.26 58.95
CA ILE A 89 -8.56 5.01 57.54
C ILE A 89 -9.86 5.71 57.18
N VAL A 90 -9.80 6.67 56.26
CA VAL A 90 -10.96 7.42 55.79
C VAL A 90 -11.95 6.46 55.10
N ALA A 91 -13.23 6.53 55.48
CA ALA A 91 -14.25 5.63 54.96
C ALA A 91 -14.67 5.92 53.51
N VAL A 92 -14.31 7.11 53.01
CA VAL A 92 -14.56 7.56 51.63
C VAL A 92 -13.27 8.22 51.09
N PRO A 93 -12.61 7.69 50.05
CA PRO A 93 -11.51 8.39 49.37
C PRO A 93 -11.99 9.71 48.77
N GLU A 94 -11.11 10.71 48.77
CA GLU A 94 -11.45 12.12 48.52
C GLU A 94 -12.12 12.38 47.17
N LYS A 95 -11.99 11.51 46.15
CA LYS A 95 -12.72 11.60 44.88
C LYS A 95 -12.98 10.24 44.24
N TYR A 96 -14.23 9.92 43.95
CA TYR A 96 -14.62 8.81 43.08
C TYR A 96 -15.04 9.32 41.70
N VAL A 97 -14.57 8.62 40.65
CA VAL A 97 -14.98 8.85 39.27
C VAL A 97 -16.39 8.31 39.08
N VAL A 98 -17.32 9.18 38.69
CA VAL A 98 -18.74 8.84 38.45
C VAL A 98 -19.06 8.69 36.97
N ASP A 99 -18.25 9.26 36.08
CA ASP A 99 -18.40 9.13 34.63
C ASP A 99 -17.04 9.29 33.93
N VAL A 100 -16.89 8.65 32.76
CA VAL A 100 -15.69 8.75 31.90
C VAL A 100 -16.15 9.03 30.48
N LYS A 101 -15.72 10.18 29.94
CA LYS A 101 -15.99 10.56 28.54
C LYS A 101 -14.72 10.48 27.72
N THR A 102 -14.82 9.91 26.53
CA THR A 102 -13.72 9.89 25.56
C THR A 102 -14.08 10.66 24.31
N SER A 103 -13.13 11.41 23.77
CA SER A 103 -13.29 12.20 22.55
C SER A 103 -12.02 12.11 21.70
N VAL A 104 -12.16 12.26 20.38
CA VAL A 104 -11.00 12.38 19.48
C VAL A 104 -10.82 13.85 19.19
N ILE A 105 -9.64 14.37 19.55
CA ILE A 105 -9.26 15.76 19.29
C ILE A 105 -8.14 15.82 18.27
N THR A 106 -7.96 16.98 17.63
CA THR A 106 -6.82 17.25 16.76
C THR A 106 -5.86 18.15 17.51
N ASP A 107 -4.60 17.75 17.63
CA ASP A 107 -3.55 18.57 18.23
C ASP A 107 -3.35 19.83 17.37
N PRO A 108 -3.51 21.03 17.92
CA PRO A 108 -3.45 22.27 17.16
C PRO A 108 -2.03 22.65 16.69
N THR A 109 -1.00 22.02 17.26
CA THR A 109 0.40 22.28 16.93
C THR A 109 0.91 21.34 15.85
N THR A 110 0.51 20.06 15.92
CA THR A 110 1.02 19.01 15.01
C THR A 110 -0.01 18.54 13.98
N GLY A 111 -1.30 18.88 14.13
CA GLY A 111 -2.38 18.35 13.29
C GLY A 111 -2.71 16.87 13.53
N THR A 112 -2.01 16.21 14.46
CA THR A 112 -2.22 14.77 14.75
C THR A 112 -3.45 14.53 15.61
N LYS A 113 -4.16 13.42 15.38
CA LYS A 113 -5.30 13.04 16.24
C LYS A 113 -4.81 12.46 17.57
N LYS A 114 -5.46 12.85 18.68
CA LYS A 114 -5.19 12.36 20.04
C LYS A 114 -6.47 11.83 20.69
N LEU A 115 -6.32 10.89 21.62
CA LEU A 115 -7.42 10.43 22.46
C LEU A 115 -7.49 11.30 23.72
N GLU A 116 -8.58 12.04 23.86
CA GLU A 116 -8.88 12.82 25.07
C GLU A 116 -9.80 11.98 25.97
N THR A 117 -9.39 11.81 27.22
CA THR A 117 -10.18 11.14 28.26
C THR A 117 -10.48 12.12 29.39
N MET A 118 -11.76 12.38 29.63
CA MET A 118 -12.27 13.19 30.72
C MET A 118 -12.83 12.30 31.82
N LEU A 119 -12.24 12.36 33.02
CA LEU A 119 -12.76 11.73 34.23
C LEU A 119 -13.65 12.75 34.95
N ILE A 120 -14.90 12.41 35.23
CA ILE A 120 -15.84 13.25 35.97
C ILE A 120 -15.99 12.67 37.37
N TYR A 121 -15.80 13.52 38.38
CA TYR A 121 -15.88 13.14 39.79
C TYR A 121 -17.25 13.46 40.39
N GLN A 122 -17.60 12.80 41.50
CA GLN A 122 -18.89 12.98 42.19
C GLN A 122 -19.21 14.42 42.63
N ASP A 123 -18.18 15.24 42.84
CA ASP A 123 -18.30 16.65 43.22
C ASP A 123 -18.57 17.58 42.01
N GLY A 124 -18.72 17.00 40.82
CA GLY A 124 -18.92 17.73 39.56
C GLY A 124 -17.62 18.25 38.93
N THR A 125 -16.46 18.09 39.58
CA THR A 125 -15.18 18.42 38.98
C THR A 125 -14.77 17.39 37.94
N HIS A 126 -13.84 17.74 37.05
CA HIS A 126 -13.31 16.81 36.07
C HIS A 126 -11.80 16.98 35.90
N SER A 127 -11.14 15.91 35.46
CA SER A 127 -9.76 15.97 34.96
C SER A 127 -9.75 15.51 33.50
N VAL A 128 -8.90 16.12 32.69
CA VAL A 128 -8.72 15.76 31.28
C VAL A 128 -7.30 15.28 31.12
N THR A 129 -7.15 14.13 30.45
CA THR A 129 -5.87 13.60 30.03
C THR A 129 -5.90 13.38 28.53
N THR A 130 -4.82 13.76 27.85
CA THR A 130 -4.62 13.48 26.44
C THR A 130 -3.53 12.43 26.30
N SER A 131 -3.77 11.48 25.41
CA SER A 131 -2.81 10.43 25.07
C SER A 131 -2.73 10.30 23.56
N ASP A 132 -1.63 9.73 23.08
CA ASP A 132 -1.53 9.32 21.68
C ASP A 132 -2.67 8.37 21.36
N MET A 133 -3.21 8.50 20.14
CA MET A 133 -4.21 7.53 19.67
C MET A 133 -3.59 6.13 19.75
N PRO A 134 -4.23 5.18 20.44
CA PRO A 134 -3.71 3.82 20.46
C PRO A 134 -3.75 3.27 19.02
N GLU A 135 -2.60 2.83 18.51
CA GLU A 135 -2.43 2.31 17.13
C GLU A 135 -3.39 1.15 16.79
N GLU A 136 -4.04 0.54 17.79
CA GLU A 136 -4.78 -0.71 17.63
C GLU A 136 -6.30 -0.60 17.66
N ILE A 137 -6.90 0.59 17.84
CA ILE A 137 -8.38 0.68 17.85
C ILE A 137 -8.91 0.56 16.41
N VAL A 138 -9.28 -0.66 16.03
CA VAL A 138 -9.89 -0.97 14.73
C VAL A 138 -11.32 -0.45 14.68
N ARG A 139 -11.54 0.54 13.81
CA ARG A 139 -12.83 1.18 13.54
C ARG A 139 -13.69 0.33 12.62
N SER A 140 -13.11 -0.21 11.56
CA SER A 140 -13.82 -1.06 10.60
C SER A 140 -12.88 -2.05 9.92
N VAL A 141 -13.48 -3.15 9.46
CA VAL A 141 -12.83 -4.14 8.60
C VAL A 141 -13.64 -4.30 7.32
N SER A 142 -12.97 -4.49 6.19
CA SER A 142 -13.61 -4.76 4.89
C SER A 142 -12.72 -5.65 4.04
N LEU A 143 -13.30 -6.44 3.13
CA LEU A 143 -12.49 -7.16 2.15
C LEU A 143 -11.77 -6.16 1.25
N ARG A 144 -10.48 -6.38 1.01
CA ARG A 144 -9.73 -5.61 0.03
C ARG A 144 -10.29 -5.85 -1.39
N TYR A 145 -10.59 -7.11 -1.70
CA TYR A 145 -11.18 -7.57 -2.95
C TYR A 145 -12.21 -8.67 -2.70
N ASN A 146 -13.21 -8.75 -3.56
CA ASN A 146 -14.33 -9.68 -3.41
C ASN A 146 -14.70 -10.43 -4.70
N ASN A 147 -13.87 -10.36 -5.75
CA ASN A 147 -14.08 -11.07 -7.00
C ASN A 147 -12.78 -11.76 -7.42
N PHE A 148 -12.86 -13.03 -7.82
CA PHE A 148 -11.74 -13.91 -8.13
C PHE A 148 -12.05 -14.78 -9.36
N TYR A 149 -11.02 -15.37 -9.96
CA TYR A 149 -11.18 -16.32 -11.06
C TYR A 149 -10.92 -17.76 -10.61
N VAL A 150 -11.57 -18.68 -11.30
CA VAL A 150 -11.48 -20.11 -11.04
C VAL A 150 -10.06 -20.63 -11.32
N GLY A 151 -9.53 -21.48 -10.43
CA GLY A 151 -8.23 -22.14 -10.62
C GLY A 151 -7.02 -21.28 -10.22
N TYR A 152 -7.23 -20.12 -9.59
CA TYR A 152 -6.19 -19.24 -9.10
C TYR A 152 -6.26 -19.16 -7.56
N ALA A 153 -5.13 -19.39 -6.87
CA ALA A 153 -5.05 -19.20 -5.42
C ALA A 153 -4.92 -17.69 -5.11
N PRO A 154 -5.93 -17.04 -4.51
CA PRO A 154 -5.88 -15.61 -4.28
C PRO A 154 -5.14 -15.26 -2.98
N LEU A 155 -4.47 -14.11 -2.96
CA LEU A 155 -4.04 -13.49 -1.70
C LEU A 155 -5.25 -12.79 -1.08
N LEU A 156 -5.82 -13.40 -0.04
CA LEU A 156 -6.99 -12.84 0.64
C LEU A 156 -6.54 -11.85 1.71
N GLN A 157 -7.06 -10.62 1.64
CA GLN A 157 -6.73 -9.57 2.59
C GLN A 157 -7.95 -8.79 3.06
N ILE A 158 -7.88 -8.36 4.32
CA ILE A 158 -8.81 -7.42 4.95
C ILE A 158 -8.11 -6.06 5.08
N LYS A 159 -8.81 -5.00 4.69
CA LYS A 159 -8.45 -3.62 5.04
C LYS A 159 -8.97 -3.32 6.45
N ALA A 160 -8.07 -3.20 7.42
CA ALA A 160 -8.37 -2.73 8.76
C ALA A 160 -8.19 -1.21 8.81
N THR A 161 -9.25 -0.47 9.08
CA THR A 161 -9.22 0.99 9.23
C THR A 161 -9.24 1.34 10.71
N TYR A 162 -8.33 2.21 11.13
CA TYR A 162 -8.16 2.60 12.52
C TYR A 162 -8.93 3.87 12.86
N ALA A 163 -9.08 4.15 14.15
CA ALA A 163 -9.80 5.32 14.64
C ALA A 163 -9.15 6.66 14.23
N ASP A 164 -7.83 6.69 14.05
CA ASP A 164 -7.07 7.85 13.55
C ASP A 164 -7.30 8.11 12.04
N GLY A 165 -7.80 7.13 11.29
CA GLY A 165 -8.05 7.20 9.84
C GLY A 165 -6.99 6.50 9.00
N THR A 166 -5.90 6.01 9.60
CA THR A 166 -4.93 5.15 8.92
C THR A 166 -5.53 3.76 8.64
N TYR A 167 -4.87 2.97 7.80
CA TYR A 167 -5.28 1.61 7.52
C TYR A 167 -4.09 0.68 7.31
N ARG A 168 -4.29 -0.62 7.57
CA ARG A 168 -3.35 -1.68 7.18
C ARG A 168 -4.07 -2.83 6.50
N TYR A 169 -3.37 -3.54 5.63
CA TYR A 169 -3.86 -4.80 5.06
C TYR A 169 -3.41 -5.97 5.93
N VAL A 170 -4.33 -6.87 6.25
CA VAL A 170 -4.08 -8.08 7.03
C VAL A 170 -4.45 -9.28 6.17
N THR A 171 -3.53 -10.22 6.03
CA THR A 171 -3.77 -11.48 5.33
C THR A 171 -4.82 -12.30 6.07
N ILE A 172 -5.83 -12.78 5.36
CA ILE A 172 -6.85 -13.68 5.90
C ILE A 172 -6.21 -15.06 6.07
N THR A 173 -6.21 -15.56 7.29
CA THR A 173 -5.77 -16.90 7.65
C THR A 173 -6.97 -17.83 7.88
N ASP A 174 -6.73 -19.14 7.90
CA ASP A 174 -7.81 -20.14 7.95
C ASP A 174 -8.63 -20.08 9.25
N ASP A 175 -8.06 -19.56 10.34
CA ASP A 175 -8.73 -19.36 11.63
C ASP A 175 -9.66 -18.14 11.69
N MET A 176 -9.60 -17.24 10.70
CA MET A 176 -10.47 -16.06 10.64
C MET A 176 -11.87 -16.37 10.08
N TRP A 177 -12.06 -17.52 9.45
CA TRP A 177 -13.34 -17.89 8.84
C TRP A 177 -14.34 -18.37 9.89
N VAL A 178 -15.53 -17.76 9.88
CA VAL A 178 -16.70 -18.24 10.64
C VAL A 178 -17.58 -19.09 9.73
N SER A 179 -17.69 -18.72 8.46
CA SER A 179 -18.34 -19.53 7.42
C SER A 179 -17.36 -20.52 6.79
N GLU A 180 -17.86 -21.42 5.96
CA GLU A 180 -16.99 -22.23 5.09
C GLU A 180 -16.18 -21.32 4.15
N LYS A 181 -14.90 -21.64 3.97
CA LYS A 181 -14.00 -20.94 3.05
C LYS A 181 -14.45 -21.20 1.61
N PRO A 182 -14.51 -20.18 0.74
CA PRO A 182 -14.86 -20.37 -0.67
C PRO A 182 -13.93 -21.36 -1.37
N ASP A 183 -14.50 -22.21 -2.23
CA ASP A 183 -13.74 -23.01 -3.17
C ASP A 183 -13.39 -22.17 -4.41
N PHE A 184 -12.15 -21.71 -4.47
CA PHE A 184 -11.64 -20.91 -5.59
C PHE A 184 -11.42 -21.73 -6.89
N ASN A 185 -11.75 -23.03 -6.89
CA ASN A 185 -11.76 -23.87 -8.09
C ASN A 185 -13.16 -24.08 -8.67
N THR A 186 -14.19 -23.50 -8.06
CA THR A 186 -15.56 -23.59 -8.54
C THR A 186 -16.12 -22.19 -8.79
N VAL A 187 -16.80 -22.00 -9.92
CA VAL A 187 -17.48 -20.74 -10.25
C VAL A 187 -18.72 -20.60 -9.38
N GLY A 188 -18.90 -19.44 -8.75
CA GLY A 188 -20.05 -19.17 -7.89
C GLY A 188 -19.94 -17.87 -7.09
N SER A 189 -21.02 -17.51 -6.42
CA SER A 189 -21.04 -16.43 -5.42
C SER A 189 -21.20 -17.05 -4.04
N TYR A 190 -20.27 -16.72 -3.14
CA TYR A 190 -20.12 -17.29 -1.81
C TYR A 190 -20.39 -16.19 -0.79
N HIS A 191 -21.43 -16.36 0.02
CA HIS A 191 -21.61 -15.53 1.21
C HIS A 191 -20.67 -16.02 2.30
N VAL A 192 -19.88 -15.10 2.84
CA VAL A 192 -18.83 -15.42 3.79
C VAL A 192 -18.91 -14.54 5.03
N SER A 193 -18.54 -15.12 6.16
CA SER A 193 -18.44 -14.46 7.45
C SER A 193 -17.04 -14.70 8.02
N LEU A 194 -16.38 -13.62 8.45
CA LEU A 194 -15.03 -13.62 9.00
C LEU A 194 -14.99 -12.87 10.33
N VAL A 195 -14.04 -13.20 11.21
CA VAL A 195 -13.68 -12.40 12.37
C VAL A 195 -12.21 -12.02 12.29
N ALA A 196 -11.92 -10.73 12.26
CA ALA A 196 -10.56 -10.22 12.24
C ALA A 196 -10.43 -9.02 13.17
N LEU A 197 -9.37 -9.00 13.99
CA LEU A 197 -9.06 -7.91 14.92
C LEU A 197 -10.26 -7.52 15.81
N GLY A 198 -11.00 -8.53 16.31
CA GLY A 198 -12.16 -8.32 17.18
C GLY A 198 -13.42 -7.79 16.49
N ARG A 199 -13.45 -7.77 15.14
CA ARG A 199 -14.62 -7.34 14.35
C ARG A 199 -15.12 -8.45 13.45
N SER A 200 -16.44 -8.58 13.35
CA SER A 200 -17.09 -9.45 12.38
C SER A 200 -17.23 -8.74 11.03
N LEU A 201 -17.07 -9.50 9.95
CA LEU A 201 -17.26 -9.06 8.57
C LEU A 201 -18.13 -10.07 7.83
N ASP A 202 -19.27 -9.60 7.32
CA ASP A 202 -20.09 -10.35 6.38
C ASP A 202 -19.92 -9.78 4.97
N ALA A 203 -19.60 -10.63 4.01
CA ALA A 203 -19.31 -10.22 2.64
C ALA A 203 -19.76 -11.27 1.63
N THR A 204 -19.73 -10.90 0.35
CA THR A 204 -19.94 -11.83 -0.76
C THR A 204 -18.67 -11.89 -1.59
N ILE A 205 -18.13 -13.09 -1.77
CA ILE A 205 -17.00 -13.38 -2.64
C ILE A 205 -17.52 -14.04 -3.93
N THR A 206 -17.17 -13.52 -5.09
CA THR A 206 -17.54 -14.11 -6.38
C THR A 206 -16.33 -14.78 -7.03
N VAL A 207 -16.48 -16.00 -7.50
CA VAL A 207 -15.51 -16.73 -8.32
C VAL A 207 -16.09 -16.92 -9.72
N ALA A 208 -15.39 -16.47 -10.76
CA ALA A 208 -15.86 -16.51 -12.14
C ALA A 208 -14.89 -17.27 -13.06
N ASN A 209 -15.31 -17.59 -14.28
CA ASN A 209 -14.39 -18.07 -15.32
C ASN A 209 -13.58 -16.88 -15.90
N PRO A 210 -12.29 -17.06 -16.20
CA PRO A 210 -11.54 -16.05 -16.96
C PRO A 210 -12.20 -15.87 -18.34
N GLY A 211 -12.62 -14.65 -18.66
CA GLY A 211 -13.16 -14.30 -19.99
C GLY A 211 -12.07 -14.23 -21.07
N ALA A 212 -12.41 -13.78 -22.29
CA ALA A 212 -11.42 -13.46 -23.31
C ALA A 212 -10.43 -12.42 -22.76
N VAL A 213 -9.18 -12.84 -22.58
CA VAL A 213 -8.22 -12.11 -21.76
C VAL A 213 -7.47 -11.10 -22.61
N SER A 214 -7.89 -9.84 -22.62
CA SER A 214 -6.99 -8.72 -22.88
C SER A 214 -6.47 -8.25 -21.51
N GLY A 215 -5.40 -8.88 -21.04
CA GLY A 215 -4.68 -8.42 -19.86
C GLY A 215 -3.88 -7.18 -20.23
N PHE A 216 -4.04 -6.11 -19.46
CA PHE A 216 -3.10 -4.99 -19.49
C PHE A 216 -2.38 -5.00 -18.15
N PHE A 217 -1.08 -4.69 -18.15
CA PHE A 217 -0.51 -4.15 -16.91
C PHE A 217 -1.22 -2.87 -16.61
N TYR A 218 -1.69 -2.76 -15.37
CA TYR A 218 -1.91 -1.43 -14.86
C TYR A 218 -0.53 -0.84 -14.57
N ASN A 219 -0.23 0.29 -15.20
CA ASN A 219 1.01 1.07 -15.12
C ASN A 219 1.26 1.69 -13.71
N GLY A 220 0.71 1.08 -12.65
CA GLY A 220 0.62 1.63 -11.31
C GLY A 220 1.04 0.62 -10.26
N ILE A 221 2.18 -0.03 -10.48
CA ILE A 221 2.90 -0.62 -9.36
C ILE A 221 3.42 0.57 -8.56
N ASP A 222 2.95 0.67 -7.32
CA ASP A 222 3.46 1.66 -6.38
C ASP A 222 4.99 1.56 -6.34
N PRO A 223 5.71 2.68 -6.22
CA PRO A 223 7.15 2.69 -6.08
C PRO A 223 7.61 1.68 -5.02
N ILE A 224 8.68 0.93 -5.32
CA ILE A 224 9.16 -0.15 -4.46
C ILE A 224 10.31 0.36 -3.61
N ALA A 225 10.27 0.12 -2.31
CA ALA A 225 11.40 0.45 -1.44
C ALA A 225 12.61 -0.44 -1.79
N LEU A 226 13.81 0.14 -1.76
CA LEU A 226 15.05 -0.60 -1.83
C LEU A 226 15.06 -1.72 -0.77
N ASP A 227 15.70 -2.83 -1.09
CA ASP A 227 15.75 -4.08 -0.33
C ASP A 227 14.42 -4.79 -0.15
N THR A 228 13.33 -4.35 -0.80
CA THR A 228 12.07 -5.10 -0.79
C THR A 228 12.30 -6.48 -1.42
N PRO A 229 11.97 -7.58 -0.73
CA PRO A 229 12.04 -8.90 -1.32
C PRO A 229 11.08 -9.03 -2.51
N ALA A 230 11.53 -9.61 -3.62
CA ALA A 230 10.72 -9.77 -4.83
C ALA A 230 9.42 -10.55 -4.55
N GLU A 231 9.48 -11.53 -3.65
CA GLU A 231 8.32 -12.29 -3.16
C GLU A 231 7.27 -11.43 -2.45
N LYS A 232 7.62 -10.26 -1.90
CA LYS A 232 6.66 -9.33 -1.28
C LYS A 232 5.98 -8.41 -2.28
N VAL A 233 6.40 -8.41 -3.54
CA VAL A 233 5.83 -7.58 -4.59
C VAL A 233 4.68 -8.33 -5.27
N GLY A 234 3.47 -7.82 -5.08
CA GLY A 234 2.29 -8.30 -5.79
C GLY A 234 2.24 -7.69 -7.19
N VAL A 235 2.06 -8.53 -8.22
CA VAL A 235 1.82 -8.05 -9.59
C VAL A 235 0.32 -7.90 -9.82
N TRP A 236 -0.09 -6.73 -10.27
CA TRP A 236 -1.48 -6.40 -10.56
C TRP A 236 -1.80 -6.70 -12.02
N VAL A 237 -2.66 -7.69 -12.26
CA VAL A 237 -3.18 -7.94 -13.62
C VAL A 237 -4.64 -7.51 -13.65
N ALA A 238 -4.91 -6.42 -14.37
CA ALA A 238 -6.26 -5.98 -14.64
C ALA A 238 -6.75 -6.65 -15.92
N PHE A 239 -7.88 -7.34 -15.84
CA PHE A 239 -8.55 -7.91 -17.00
C PHE A 239 -9.62 -6.93 -17.46
N ASN A 240 -9.59 -6.53 -18.74
CA ASN A 240 -10.59 -5.62 -19.28
C ASN A 240 -11.98 -6.27 -19.26
N GLY A 241 -12.75 -5.89 -18.24
CA GLY A 241 -14.14 -6.31 -18.00
C GLY A 241 -14.86 -5.45 -16.94
N GLY A 242 -14.33 -4.27 -16.60
CA GLY A 242 -14.90 -3.36 -15.59
C GLY A 242 -13.99 -3.12 -14.38
N ASN A 243 -14.56 -2.51 -13.32
CA ASN A 243 -13.88 -2.05 -12.09
C ASN A 243 -13.31 -3.16 -11.17
N THR A 244 -12.98 -4.33 -11.71
CA THR A 244 -12.59 -5.50 -10.90
C THR A 244 -11.08 -5.70 -10.95
N ARG A 245 -10.41 -5.42 -9.83
CA ARG A 245 -8.97 -5.64 -9.64
C ARG A 245 -8.72 -7.03 -9.05
N PHE A 246 -7.76 -7.76 -9.60
CA PHE A 246 -7.35 -9.08 -9.12
C PHE A 246 -5.91 -8.98 -8.59
N GLU A 247 -5.67 -9.54 -7.40
CA GLU A 247 -4.33 -9.75 -6.86
C GLU A 247 -3.90 -11.19 -7.15
N TYR A 248 -2.81 -11.34 -7.91
CA TYR A 248 -2.17 -12.63 -8.10
C TYR A 248 -0.67 -12.48 -7.88
N GLN A 249 -0.13 -13.24 -6.94
CA GLN A 249 1.31 -13.27 -6.68
C GLN A 249 1.97 -14.19 -7.72
N MET A 250 2.38 -13.62 -8.85
CA MET A 250 3.21 -14.35 -9.82
C MET A 250 4.64 -14.43 -9.29
N PRO A 251 5.36 -15.55 -9.53
CA PRO A 251 6.81 -15.54 -9.37
C PRO A 251 7.41 -14.50 -10.34
N LEU A 252 7.91 -13.40 -9.77
CA LEU A 252 8.61 -12.36 -10.51
C LEU A 252 9.86 -12.96 -11.15
N THR A 253 9.99 -12.81 -12.47
CA THR A 253 11.25 -13.05 -13.16
C THR A 253 11.77 -11.68 -13.57
N VAL A 254 12.60 -11.09 -12.72
CA VAL A 254 13.20 -9.77 -12.97
C VAL A 254 14.31 -9.96 -14.00
N PHE A 255 14.17 -9.34 -15.18
CA PHE A 255 15.21 -9.30 -16.20
C PHE A 255 15.91 -7.95 -16.13
N ASN A 256 16.72 -7.74 -15.10
CA ASN A 256 17.85 -6.83 -15.23
C ASN A 256 19.12 -7.67 -15.05
N SER A 257 20.11 -7.50 -15.91
CA SER A 257 21.29 -8.37 -16.02
C SER A 257 22.23 -8.36 -14.80
N SER A 258 21.84 -7.71 -13.70
CA SER A 258 22.54 -7.65 -12.42
C SER A 258 21.81 -8.36 -11.27
N TYR A 259 20.63 -8.94 -11.49
CA TYR A 259 19.71 -9.25 -10.38
C TYR A 259 19.47 -10.75 -10.13
N ASP A 260 19.93 -11.28 -8.98
CA ASP A 260 19.78 -12.69 -8.56
C ASP A 260 18.38 -13.02 -7.97
N GLY A 261 17.34 -12.29 -8.41
CA GLY A 261 15.94 -12.67 -8.23
C GLY A 261 15.36 -12.61 -6.81
N LYS A 262 16.02 -11.94 -5.84
CA LYS A 262 15.59 -11.97 -4.42
C LYS A 262 15.19 -10.63 -3.77
N VAL A 263 15.90 -9.51 -4.03
CA VAL A 263 15.69 -8.21 -3.32
C VAL A 263 16.09 -7.02 -4.19
N PHE A 264 15.25 -5.98 -4.34
CA PHE A 264 15.55 -4.79 -5.17
C PHE A 264 16.77 -4.04 -4.63
N ASP A 265 17.88 -3.95 -5.35
CA ASP A 265 19.18 -3.51 -4.81
C ASP A 265 19.73 -2.23 -5.46
N THR A 266 19.03 -1.70 -6.45
CA THR A 266 19.40 -0.49 -7.19
C THR A 266 18.25 0.50 -7.20
N VAL A 267 18.53 1.77 -6.86
CA VAL A 267 17.56 2.88 -6.93
C VAL A 267 17.41 3.33 -8.39
N GLY A 268 16.18 3.66 -8.80
CA GLY A 268 15.84 4.11 -10.14
C GLY A 268 14.76 3.27 -10.81
N GLU A 269 14.54 3.49 -12.10
CA GLU A 269 13.60 2.69 -12.88
C GLU A 269 14.15 1.28 -13.13
N VAL A 270 13.36 0.27 -12.77
CA VAL A 270 13.67 -1.15 -12.94
C VAL A 270 12.56 -1.79 -13.76
N GLN A 271 12.94 -2.45 -14.84
CA GLN A 271 12.01 -3.29 -15.59
C GLN A 271 11.73 -4.58 -14.83
N ILE A 272 10.46 -4.85 -14.58
CA ILE A 272 10.00 -6.13 -14.04
C ILE A 272 9.23 -6.90 -15.10
N SER A 273 9.30 -8.23 -15.03
CA SER A 273 8.51 -9.08 -15.91
C SER A 273 7.92 -10.27 -15.16
N CYS A 274 6.78 -10.74 -15.66
CA CYS A 274 6.14 -11.95 -15.21
C CYS A 274 5.71 -12.78 -16.42
N SER A 275 5.64 -14.10 -16.23
CA SER A 275 5.13 -15.02 -17.24
C SER A 275 4.02 -15.89 -16.64
N HIS A 276 2.91 -16.01 -17.37
CA HIS A 276 1.81 -16.90 -17.01
C HIS A 276 1.61 -17.97 -18.10
N PRO A 277 1.41 -19.25 -17.74
CA PRO A 277 1.18 -20.32 -18.71
C PRO A 277 0.01 -20.06 -19.66
N THR A 278 -1.04 -19.38 -19.18
CA THR A 278 -2.27 -19.13 -19.95
C THR A 278 -2.44 -17.68 -20.41
N LEU A 279 -1.74 -16.72 -19.78
CA LEU A 279 -1.95 -15.29 -20.05
C LEU A 279 -0.82 -14.69 -20.90
N GLY A 280 0.32 -15.37 -21.03
CA GLY A 280 1.48 -14.87 -21.76
C GLY A 280 2.52 -14.19 -20.84
N SER A 281 3.52 -13.59 -21.49
CA SER A 281 4.60 -12.84 -20.83
C SER A 281 4.35 -11.34 -20.93
N TYR A 282 4.85 -10.64 -19.92
CA TYR A 282 4.33 -9.37 -19.52
C TYR A 282 5.48 -8.58 -18.85
N SER A 283 5.74 -7.32 -19.26
CA SER A 283 6.76 -6.43 -18.68
C SER A 283 6.25 -5.01 -18.38
N THR A 284 6.81 -4.36 -17.35
CA THR A 284 6.57 -2.94 -17.02
C THR A 284 7.76 -2.31 -16.30
N MET A 285 7.89 -0.99 -16.35
CA MET A 285 8.85 -0.21 -15.55
C MET A 285 8.29 0.08 -14.16
N VAL A 286 9.14 0.04 -13.13
CA VAL A 286 8.80 0.39 -11.75
C VAL A 286 9.92 1.23 -11.14
N ASN A 287 9.57 2.28 -10.42
CA ASN A 287 10.54 3.07 -9.68
C ASN A 287 10.90 2.39 -8.35
N VAL A 288 12.19 2.10 -8.15
CA VAL A 288 12.76 1.65 -6.89
C VAL A 288 13.37 2.85 -6.18
N TYR A 289 13.03 3.08 -4.92
CA TYR A 289 13.47 4.25 -4.16
C TYR A 289 14.10 3.84 -2.83
N HIS A 290 15.07 4.62 -2.34
CA HIS A 290 15.59 4.42 -0.99
C HIS A 290 14.74 5.22 0.01
N PRO A 291 14.07 4.59 0.99
CA PRO A 291 13.13 5.27 1.88
C PRO A 291 13.71 6.44 2.67
N SER A 292 15.01 6.39 2.95
CA SER A 292 15.71 7.38 3.78
C SER A 292 16.73 8.24 3.03
N LEU A 293 16.93 8.04 1.72
CA LEU A 293 17.98 8.74 0.96
C LEU A 293 17.50 9.27 -0.40
N TYR A 294 16.51 8.61 -0.99
CA TYR A 294 16.04 8.89 -2.36
C TYR A 294 14.51 8.75 -2.42
N ASN A 295 13.79 9.28 -1.43
CA ASN A 295 12.34 9.14 -1.31
C ASN A 295 11.56 10.24 -2.07
N ILE A 296 12.25 11.15 -2.76
CA ILE A 296 11.63 12.22 -3.54
C ILE A 296 11.04 11.62 -4.83
N GLN A 297 9.75 11.85 -5.06
CA GLN A 297 9.04 11.43 -6.26
C GLN A 297 9.09 12.51 -7.33
N GLU A 298 8.61 13.70 -7.00
CA GLU A 298 8.49 14.81 -7.95
C GLU A 298 8.54 16.15 -7.21
N LEU A 299 8.86 17.20 -7.97
CA LEU A 299 8.74 18.58 -7.51
C LEU A 299 7.74 19.31 -8.41
N THR A 300 6.66 19.80 -7.80
CA THR A 300 5.62 20.57 -8.49
C THR A 300 5.65 22.02 -8.05
N LEU A 301 5.21 22.93 -8.90
CA LEU A 301 5.13 24.36 -8.62
C LEU A 301 3.67 24.81 -8.60
N SER A 302 3.34 25.81 -7.77
CA SER A 302 1.96 26.25 -7.53
C SER A 302 1.23 26.80 -8.76
N SER A 303 1.95 27.20 -9.82
CA SER A 303 1.37 27.62 -11.10
C SER A 303 2.40 27.60 -12.24
N TYR A 304 1.89 27.36 -13.45
CA TYR A 304 2.62 27.48 -14.73
C TYR A 304 2.12 28.72 -15.49
N SER A 305 2.45 29.92 -15.03
CA SER A 305 2.30 31.12 -15.88
C SER A 305 3.55 31.33 -16.75
N ASN A 306 3.34 31.74 -18.00
CA ASN A 306 4.40 32.27 -18.85
C ASN A 306 4.94 33.54 -18.20
N ILE A 307 6.19 33.51 -17.75
CA ILE A 307 6.87 34.71 -17.23
C ILE A 307 7.55 35.39 -18.41
N GLU A 308 7.21 36.64 -18.64
CA GLU A 308 7.74 37.43 -19.75
C GLU A 308 8.58 38.59 -19.24
N VAL A 309 9.71 38.80 -19.91
CA VAL A 309 10.66 39.88 -19.65
C VAL A 309 10.88 40.63 -20.95
N THR A 310 10.80 41.95 -20.90
CA THR A 310 11.19 42.77 -22.04
C THR A 310 12.72 42.85 -22.11
N GLN A 311 13.29 42.53 -23.27
CA GLN A 311 14.74 42.54 -23.51
C GLN A 311 15.35 43.88 -23.09
N GLY A 312 16.35 43.84 -22.21
CA GLY A 312 17.04 45.03 -21.72
C GLY A 312 16.26 45.91 -20.73
N ASP A 313 15.07 45.49 -20.27
CA ASP A 313 14.28 46.20 -19.26
C ASP A 313 14.48 45.58 -17.86
N GLU A 314 15.30 46.22 -17.04
CA GLU A 314 15.59 45.80 -15.65
C GLU A 314 14.33 45.79 -14.77
N ALA A 315 13.37 46.70 -15.00
CA ALA A 315 12.14 46.73 -14.20
C ALA A 315 11.23 45.55 -14.54
N SER A 316 11.16 45.19 -15.83
CA SER A 316 10.47 43.98 -16.29
C SER A 316 11.11 42.71 -15.70
N ALA A 317 12.45 42.64 -15.68
CA ALA A 317 13.17 41.51 -15.08
C ALA A 317 12.93 41.40 -13.55
N ALA A 318 12.95 42.53 -12.84
CA ALA A 318 12.66 42.56 -11.41
C ALA A 318 11.21 42.14 -11.08
N ALA A 319 10.24 42.56 -11.91
CA ALA A 319 8.85 42.14 -11.77
C ALA A 319 8.68 40.63 -12.00
N ALA A 320 9.33 40.08 -13.03
CA ALA A 320 9.35 38.65 -13.32
C ALA A 320 9.94 37.83 -12.15
N LEU A 321 11.08 38.25 -11.60
CA LEU A 321 11.67 37.61 -10.42
C LEU A 321 10.72 37.69 -9.21
N GLY A 322 10.07 38.85 -9.00
CA GLY A 322 9.06 39.02 -7.96
C GLY A 322 7.89 38.06 -8.10
N GLU A 323 7.45 37.76 -9.33
CA GLU A 323 6.41 36.75 -9.58
C GLU A 323 6.89 35.33 -9.23
N VAL A 324 8.13 34.96 -9.61
CA VAL A 324 8.71 33.64 -9.25
C VAL A 324 8.74 33.46 -7.74
N LEU A 325 9.18 34.47 -7.00
CA LEU A 325 9.33 34.42 -5.54
C LEU A 325 7.99 34.41 -4.79
N GLN A 326 6.88 34.73 -5.44
CA GLN A 326 5.53 34.59 -4.86
C GLN A 326 4.98 33.16 -4.97
N ARG A 327 5.64 32.28 -5.73
CA ARG A 327 5.19 30.89 -5.91
C ARG A 327 5.67 29.99 -4.78
N THR A 328 5.05 28.82 -4.71
CA THR A 328 5.50 27.74 -3.83
C THR A 328 5.95 26.54 -4.63
N ALA A 329 6.88 25.78 -4.06
CA ALA A 329 7.34 24.50 -4.57
C ALA A 329 6.88 23.40 -3.62
N THR A 330 6.28 22.34 -4.17
CA THR A 330 5.79 21.19 -3.41
C THR A 330 6.60 19.96 -3.83
N VAL A 331 7.40 19.46 -2.91
CA VAL A 331 8.13 18.19 -3.05
C VAL A 331 7.18 17.07 -2.63
N HIS A 332 6.93 16.12 -3.52
CA HIS A 332 6.15 14.91 -3.24
C HIS A 332 7.10 13.74 -2.98
N PHE A 333 6.71 12.85 -2.08
CA PHE A 333 7.51 11.70 -1.69
C PHE A 333 6.81 10.40 -2.06
N PHE A 334 7.59 9.38 -2.41
CA PHE A 334 7.07 8.03 -2.62
C PHE A 334 6.47 7.43 -1.33
N LYS A 335 7.02 7.81 -0.17
CA LYS A 335 6.51 7.46 1.17
C LYS A 335 6.53 8.68 2.08
N ALA A 336 5.61 8.73 3.04
CA ALA A 336 5.55 9.83 3.98
C ALA A 336 6.86 10.03 4.76
N VAL A 337 7.33 11.27 4.82
CA VAL A 337 8.43 11.73 5.69
C VAL A 337 7.76 12.49 6.84
N ASP A 338 8.01 12.07 8.08
CA ASP A 338 7.36 12.62 9.28
C ASP A 338 5.82 12.67 9.23
N GLY A 339 5.21 11.69 8.53
CA GLY A 339 3.76 11.57 8.39
C GLY A 339 3.15 12.29 7.19
N GLU A 340 3.94 13.09 6.45
CA GLU A 340 3.47 13.86 5.30
C GLU A 340 3.98 13.28 3.97
N LEU A 341 3.09 13.12 2.98
CA LEU A 341 3.44 12.66 1.62
C LEU A 341 3.99 13.77 0.72
N SER A 342 3.92 15.02 1.18
CA SER A 342 4.46 16.15 0.46
C SER A 342 4.81 17.27 1.42
N VAL A 343 5.82 18.07 1.07
CA VAL A 343 6.19 19.29 1.80
C VAL A 343 6.12 20.45 0.81
N THR A 344 5.41 21.51 1.20
CA THR A 344 5.30 22.73 0.42
C THR A 344 6.12 23.84 1.06
N VAL A 345 6.98 24.50 0.28
CA VAL A 345 7.85 25.59 0.74
C VAL A 345 7.72 26.80 -0.18
N PRO A 346 7.83 28.04 0.36
CA PRO A 346 7.94 29.23 -0.46
C PRO A 346 9.25 29.21 -1.25
N ILE A 347 9.19 29.64 -2.51
CA ILE A 347 10.41 29.79 -3.32
C ILE A 347 11.20 30.99 -2.79
N THR A 348 12.51 30.80 -2.63
CA THR A 348 13.44 31.87 -2.22
C THR A 348 14.53 32.03 -3.27
N GLU A 349 15.18 33.20 -3.31
CA GLU A 349 16.28 33.46 -4.27
C GLU A 349 17.40 32.41 -4.20
N ARG A 350 17.67 31.86 -3.00
CA ARG A 350 18.70 30.84 -2.81
C ARG A 350 18.39 29.50 -3.48
N MET A 351 17.12 29.26 -3.81
CA MET A 351 16.67 28.07 -4.52
C MET A 351 16.80 28.24 -6.04
N LEU A 352 16.97 29.46 -6.53
CA LEU A 352 16.99 29.76 -7.96
C LEU A 352 18.42 29.66 -8.49
N ASP A 353 18.60 28.82 -9.51
CA ASP A 353 19.75 28.86 -10.39
C ASP A 353 19.31 29.45 -11.73
N MET A 354 19.85 30.65 -12.00
CA MET A 354 19.61 31.45 -13.19
C MET A 354 20.89 31.58 -14.04
N SER A 355 21.87 30.71 -13.84
CA SER A 355 23.17 30.80 -14.54
C SER A 355 23.06 30.72 -16.06
N GLU A 356 22.00 30.11 -16.58
CA GLU A 356 21.70 30.00 -18.01
C GLU A 356 20.86 31.16 -18.55
N VAL A 357 20.38 32.07 -17.69
CA VAL A 357 19.54 33.19 -18.11
C VAL A 357 20.39 34.34 -18.63
N ASP A 358 20.27 34.64 -19.92
CA ASP A 358 20.80 35.86 -20.53
C ASP A 358 19.66 36.83 -20.87
N ALA A 359 19.39 37.77 -19.97
CA ALA A 359 18.34 38.78 -20.14
C ALA A 359 18.63 39.80 -21.27
N THR A 360 19.84 39.77 -21.86
CA THR A 360 20.22 40.66 -22.97
C THR A 360 19.88 40.07 -24.34
N ARG A 361 19.56 38.78 -24.42
CA ARG A 361 19.29 38.06 -25.67
C ARG A 361 17.85 37.56 -25.71
N VAL A 362 17.20 37.72 -26.86
CA VAL A 362 15.82 37.22 -27.05
C VAL A 362 15.83 35.69 -27.03
N GLY A 363 14.93 35.10 -26.26
CA GLY A 363 14.89 33.65 -26.13
C GLY A 363 14.00 33.14 -24.99
N VAL A 364 14.02 31.82 -24.82
CA VAL A 364 13.35 31.13 -23.71
C VAL A 364 14.41 30.46 -22.86
N TYR A 365 14.53 30.88 -21.60
CA TYR A 365 15.60 30.45 -20.70
C TYR A 365 15.05 29.68 -19.49
N PRO A 366 15.74 28.62 -19.05
CA PRO A 366 15.38 27.90 -17.84
C PRO A 366 15.89 28.62 -16.59
N ILE A 367 15.01 28.75 -15.59
CA ILE A 367 15.36 28.98 -14.19
C ILE A 367 15.16 27.65 -13.48
N ARG A 368 16.24 27.11 -12.90
CA ARG A 368 16.17 25.90 -12.08
C ARG A 368 15.78 26.28 -10.66
N VAL A 369 14.75 25.64 -10.13
CA VAL A 369 14.30 25.75 -8.75
C VAL A 369 14.76 24.50 -8.00
N ASN A 370 15.76 24.66 -7.14
CA ASN A 370 16.37 23.59 -6.37
C ASN A 370 15.83 23.59 -4.94
N VAL A 371 15.17 22.50 -4.54
CA VAL A 371 14.66 22.30 -3.18
C VAL A 371 15.41 21.15 -2.53
N THR A 372 16.22 21.46 -1.53
CA THR A 372 16.91 20.44 -0.73
C THR A 372 16.05 20.02 0.45
N VAL A 373 15.80 18.72 0.55
CA VAL A 373 15.12 18.09 1.69
C VAL A 373 16.17 17.36 2.52
N GLU A 374 16.24 17.67 3.81
CA GLU A 374 17.21 17.07 4.72
C GLU A 374 17.09 15.55 4.73
N GLY A 375 18.21 14.86 4.52
CA GLY A 375 18.26 13.41 4.42
C GLY A 375 17.77 12.80 3.10
N GLN A 376 17.10 13.55 2.21
CA GLN A 376 16.51 13.01 0.97
C GLN A 376 17.14 13.55 -0.33
N GLY A 377 18.01 14.55 -0.22
CA GLY A 377 18.71 15.14 -1.37
C GLY A 377 18.03 16.40 -1.93
N THR A 378 18.29 16.71 -3.19
CA THR A 378 17.79 17.92 -3.87
C THR A 378 16.87 17.54 -5.03
N ALA A 379 15.68 18.13 -5.04
CA ALA A 379 14.75 18.08 -6.18
C ALA A 379 14.89 19.34 -7.01
N THR A 380 14.83 19.21 -8.34
CA THR A 380 14.95 20.33 -9.27
C THR A 380 13.72 20.40 -10.16
N ALA A 381 13.12 21.58 -10.26
CA ALA A 381 12.08 21.91 -11.23
C ALA A 381 12.56 23.04 -12.14
N ILE A 382 12.00 23.16 -13.33
CA ILE A 382 12.38 24.19 -14.30
C ILE A 382 11.19 25.13 -14.51
N ILE A 383 11.44 26.43 -14.39
CA ILE A 383 10.55 27.49 -14.84
C ILE A 383 11.17 28.09 -16.09
N TYR A 384 10.42 28.14 -17.19
CA TYR A 384 10.88 28.85 -18.39
C TYR A 384 10.44 30.32 -18.33
N ILE A 385 11.39 31.22 -18.53
CA ILE A 385 11.14 32.65 -18.73
C ILE A 385 11.34 33.01 -20.20
N LYS A 386 10.54 33.93 -20.71
CA LYS A 386 10.62 34.41 -22.10
C LYS A 386 11.19 35.82 -22.10
N ILE A 387 12.35 36.00 -22.73
CA ILE A 387 12.91 37.32 -23.01
C ILE A 387 12.43 37.73 -24.40
N ASN A 388 11.53 38.72 -24.48
CA ASN A 388 10.92 39.17 -25.71
C ASN A 388 11.49 40.54 -26.13
N ALA A 389 11.73 40.72 -27.42
CA ALA A 389 12.06 42.02 -28.00
C ALA A 389 10.80 42.75 -28.49
N ALA A 390 10.93 44.07 -28.60
CA ALA A 390 9.99 44.85 -29.38
C ALA A 390 10.09 44.46 -30.87
N LEU A 391 8.98 44.02 -31.44
CA LEU A 391 8.90 43.64 -32.86
C LEU A 391 8.93 44.89 -33.75
N SER A 392 9.69 44.84 -34.85
CA SER A 392 9.76 45.93 -35.83
C SER A 392 9.63 45.42 -37.27
N GLY A 393 9.00 46.24 -38.13
CA GLY A 393 8.77 45.91 -39.54
C GLY A 393 7.58 44.98 -39.78
N ALA A 394 7.37 44.61 -41.06
CA ALA A 394 6.35 43.64 -41.46
C ALA A 394 6.91 42.21 -41.32
N GLY A 395 6.24 41.36 -40.54
CA GLY A 395 6.65 39.97 -40.35
C GLY A 395 6.32 39.10 -41.57
N SER A 396 7.24 38.20 -41.94
CA SER A 396 6.99 37.14 -42.93
C SER A 396 6.58 35.86 -42.21
N ALA A 397 5.34 35.41 -42.41
CA ALA A 397 4.79 34.22 -41.76
C ALA A 397 4.99 32.96 -42.62
N TYR A 398 5.45 31.90 -41.99
CA TYR A 398 5.65 30.58 -42.58
C TYR A 398 4.84 29.56 -41.78
N THR A 399 4.31 28.53 -42.43
CA THR A 399 3.52 27.47 -41.79
C THR A 399 4.11 26.09 -42.04
N GLY A 400 4.15 25.23 -41.01
CA GLY A 400 4.62 23.86 -41.14
C GLY A 400 3.50 22.90 -41.54
N SER A 401 3.85 21.82 -42.24
CA SER A 401 2.99 20.63 -42.39
C SER A 401 3.45 19.51 -41.43
N ASP A 402 2.57 18.56 -41.15
CA ASP A 402 2.84 17.37 -40.32
C ASP A 402 3.49 17.70 -38.96
N VAL A 403 4.61 17.04 -38.64
CA VAL A 403 5.31 17.17 -37.34
C VAL A 403 5.83 18.59 -37.11
N VAL A 404 6.31 19.26 -38.16
CA VAL A 404 6.86 20.63 -38.07
C VAL A 404 5.75 21.63 -37.75
N GLY A 405 4.57 21.46 -38.34
CA GLY A 405 3.38 22.25 -38.00
C GLY A 405 2.89 22.00 -36.57
N HIS A 406 2.96 20.76 -36.08
CA HIS A 406 2.61 20.47 -34.67
C HIS A 406 3.61 21.04 -33.68
N MET A 407 4.90 21.02 -34.02
CA MET A 407 5.97 21.55 -33.16
C MET A 407 6.00 23.06 -33.13
N PHE A 408 5.94 23.70 -34.31
CA PHE A 408 6.20 25.13 -34.45
C PHE A 408 4.99 25.96 -34.89
N GLY A 409 3.87 25.33 -35.27
CA GLY A 409 2.72 26.08 -35.78
C GLY A 409 3.09 27.06 -36.90
N THR A 410 2.74 28.34 -36.69
CA THR A 410 3.19 29.45 -37.52
C THR A 410 4.42 30.10 -36.91
N VAL A 411 5.43 30.31 -37.75
CA VAL A 411 6.66 31.04 -37.40
C VAL A 411 6.69 32.33 -38.20
N THR A 412 6.87 33.46 -37.50
CA THR A 412 6.93 34.78 -38.14
C THR A 412 8.34 35.36 -37.99
N LEU A 413 8.97 35.72 -39.10
CA LEU A 413 10.30 36.35 -39.12
C LEU A 413 10.18 37.86 -39.28
N TYR A 414 10.87 38.59 -38.40
CA TYR A 414 10.92 40.05 -38.40
C TYR A 414 12.26 40.57 -38.92
N GLU A 415 12.26 41.85 -39.35
CA GLU A 415 13.42 42.51 -39.96
C GLU A 415 14.58 42.72 -38.98
N ASN A 416 14.29 42.79 -37.68
CA ASN A 416 15.28 42.91 -36.62
C ASN A 416 15.97 41.59 -36.25
N GLY A 417 15.79 40.52 -37.03
CA GLY A 417 16.41 39.22 -36.75
C GLY A 417 15.72 38.41 -35.65
N VAL A 418 14.51 38.83 -35.26
CA VAL A 418 13.67 38.11 -34.29
C VAL A 418 12.69 37.20 -35.01
N LEU A 419 12.56 35.99 -34.50
CA LEU A 419 11.56 35.02 -34.87
C LEU A 419 10.52 34.96 -33.77
N GLU A 420 9.24 35.01 -34.12
CA GLU A 420 8.12 34.79 -33.20
C GLU A 420 7.44 33.45 -33.48
N HIS A 421 7.17 32.73 -32.41
CA HIS A 421 6.56 31.41 -32.36
C HIS A 421 5.52 31.37 -31.23
N GLN A 422 4.53 30.47 -31.30
CA GLN A 422 3.52 30.25 -30.24
C GLN A 422 4.13 30.01 -28.84
N GLN A 423 5.36 29.49 -28.73
CA GLN A 423 6.03 29.30 -27.45
C GLN A 423 6.88 30.49 -26.99
N GLY A 424 7.16 31.48 -27.84
CA GLY A 424 7.96 32.65 -27.50
C GLY A 424 8.75 33.20 -28.69
N GLN A 425 9.68 34.09 -28.41
CA GLN A 425 10.58 34.67 -29.42
C GLN A 425 11.97 34.05 -29.35
N ALA A 426 12.70 34.09 -30.47
CA ALA A 426 14.11 33.68 -30.55
C ALA A 426 14.87 34.56 -31.55
N GLU A 427 16.17 34.71 -31.35
CA GLU A 427 17.07 35.24 -32.39
C GLU A 427 17.29 34.16 -33.46
N TYR A 428 17.19 34.53 -34.73
CA TYR A 428 17.49 33.60 -35.83
C TYR A 428 18.66 34.09 -36.68
N THR A 429 19.44 33.13 -37.20
CA THR A 429 20.38 33.38 -38.29
C THR A 429 19.82 32.80 -39.58
N ARG A 430 20.15 33.42 -40.73
CA ARG A 430 19.64 32.98 -42.04
C ARG A 430 20.79 32.75 -43.02
N SER A 431 20.81 31.57 -43.62
CA SER A 431 21.73 31.20 -44.71
C SER A 431 20.90 30.70 -45.91
N GLY A 432 20.67 31.59 -46.87
CA GLY A 432 19.76 31.33 -47.99
C GLY A 432 18.33 31.07 -47.52
N ASN A 433 17.82 29.87 -47.79
CA ASN A 433 16.49 29.43 -47.40
C ASN A 433 16.46 28.74 -46.03
N VAL A 434 17.61 28.51 -45.40
CA VAL A 434 17.68 27.88 -44.08
C VAL A 434 17.77 28.97 -43.02
N ILE A 435 16.94 28.84 -41.98
CA ILE A 435 17.10 29.58 -40.73
C ILE A 435 17.56 28.64 -39.62
N SER A 436 18.35 29.15 -38.69
CA SER A 436 18.63 28.48 -37.42
C SER A 436 18.32 29.39 -36.24
N PHE A 437 17.84 28.82 -35.15
CA PHE A 437 17.50 29.54 -33.93
C PHE A 437 17.55 28.60 -32.73
N GLU A 438 17.69 29.17 -31.53
CA GLU A 438 17.65 28.43 -30.27
C GLU A 438 16.31 28.67 -29.57
N LEU A 439 15.68 27.62 -29.05
CA LEU A 439 14.46 27.73 -28.26
C LEU A 439 14.51 26.74 -27.09
N ALA A 440 14.38 27.24 -25.86
CA ALA A 440 14.45 26.45 -24.63
C ALA A 440 15.71 25.56 -24.54
N GLY A 441 16.88 26.11 -24.88
CA GLY A 441 18.17 25.40 -24.87
C GLY A 441 18.38 24.43 -26.03
N ASN A 442 17.45 24.34 -26.98
CA ASN A 442 17.55 23.45 -28.14
C ASN A 442 17.76 24.25 -29.42
N MET A 443 18.75 23.84 -30.22
CA MET A 443 19.01 24.42 -31.53
C MET A 443 18.09 23.80 -32.61
N PHE A 444 17.50 24.64 -33.44
CA PHE A 444 16.60 24.24 -34.52
C PHE A 444 17.05 24.80 -35.86
N TRP A 445 16.80 24.04 -36.93
CA TRP A 445 17.05 24.44 -38.32
C TRP A 445 15.81 24.20 -39.17
N LEU A 446 15.31 25.24 -39.84
CA LEU A 446 14.14 25.16 -40.72
C LEU A 446 14.51 25.60 -42.13
N VAL A 447 14.07 24.84 -43.12
CA VAL A 447 14.11 25.22 -44.53
C VAL A 447 12.80 25.94 -44.85
N LEU A 448 12.92 27.15 -45.39
CA LEU A 448 11.81 28.01 -45.79
C LEU A 448 11.63 27.98 -47.30
N ASP A 449 10.39 27.78 -47.74
CA ASP A 449 9.94 28.11 -49.09
C ASP A 449 9.04 29.36 -49.05
N ASP A 450 8.30 29.66 -50.12
CA ASP A 450 7.47 30.87 -50.26
C ASP A 450 6.64 31.19 -49.00
N THR A 451 5.91 30.20 -48.46
CA THR A 451 5.06 30.37 -47.26
C THR A 451 5.06 29.16 -46.33
N HIS A 452 5.84 28.12 -46.63
CA HIS A 452 5.93 26.92 -45.81
C HIS A 452 7.32 26.75 -45.23
N MET A 453 7.36 26.02 -44.11
CA MET A 453 8.59 25.58 -43.48
C MET A 453 8.63 24.06 -43.42
N THR A 454 9.82 23.50 -43.59
CA THR A 454 10.12 22.09 -43.36
C THR A 454 11.34 21.97 -42.46
N TYR A 455 11.45 20.87 -41.72
CA TYR A 455 12.60 20.64 -40.86
C TYR A 455 13.82 20.35 -41.74
N ALA A 456 14.95 21.02 -41.48
CA ALA A 456 16.17 20.73 -42.22
C ALA A 456 16.80 19.43 -41.67
N SER A 457 16.89 18.38 -42.48
CA SER A 457 17.57 17.14 -42.08
C SER A 457 19.10 17.27 -42.05
N PHE A 458 19.67 18.22 -42.79
CA PHE A 458 21.12 18.41 -42.88
C PHE A 458 21.58 19.57 -41.98
N LEU A 459 22.44 19.25 -41.02
CA LEU A 459 23.27 20.23 -40.34
C LEU A 459 24.24 20.85 -41.38
N PRO A 460 24.61 22.14 -41.27
CA PRO A 460 25.76 22.64 -42.00
C PRO A 460 26.97 21.79 -41.60
N ALA A 461 27.56 21.12 -42.59
CA ALA A 461 28.65 20.18 -42.41
C ALA A 461 29.88 20.89 -41.83
N GLU A 462 30.10 20.78 -40.53
CA GLU A 462 31.39 20.97 -39.88
C GLU A 462 31.32 20.45 -38.43
N GLY A 463 31.48 19.13 -38.26
CA GLY A 463 31.61 18.48 -36.96
C GLY A 463 32.11 17.05 -37.11
N ASN A 464 33.07 16.64 -36.28
CA ASN A 464 33.51 15.24 -36.21
C ASN A 464 32.41 14.41 -35.56
N TYR A 465 31.95 13.35 -36.22
CA TYR A 465 30.96 12.43 -35.67
C TYR A 465 31.47 11.00 -35.65
N ARG A 466 30.93 10.19 -34.74
CA ARG A 466 31.10 8.73 -34.74
C ARG A 466 29.80 8.06 -35.18
N THR A 467 29.93 6.96 -35.92
CA THR A 467 28.77 6.15 -36.33
C THR A 467 28.76 4.86 -35.55
N TYR A 468 27.62 4.55 -34.93
CA TYR A 468 27.39 3.33 -34.17
C TYR A 468 26.34 2.47 -34.88
N SER A 469 26.61 1.17 -34.97
CA SER A 469 25.68 0.17 -35.52
C SER A 469 25.00 -0.63 -34.41
N ASN A 470 23.73 -1.00 -34.60
CA ASN A 470 22.99 -1.76 -33.60
C ASN A 470 23.47 -3.21 -33.57
N ASN A 471 23.97 -3.68 -32.42
CA ASN A 471 24.44 -5.06 -32.26
C ASN A 471 23.33 -6.07 -31.93
N SER A 472 22.13 -5.60 -31.60
CA SER A 472 21.02 -6.42 -31.09
C SER A 472 20.01 -6.84 -32.17
N ILE A 473 20.03 -6.21 -33.35
CA ILE A 473 19.02 -6.43 -34.40
C ILE A 473 19.69 -6.42 -35.78
N GLU A 474 19.57 -7.55 -36.51
CA GLU A 474 20.07 -7.70 -37.88
C GLU A 474 19.23 -6.84 -38.86
N GLY A 475 19.86 -5.86 -39.52
CA GLY A 475 19.20 -4.93 -40.45
C GLY A 475 18.72 -3.59 -39.86
N ALA A 476 19.12 -3.26 -38.63
CA ALA A 476 18.64 -2.06 -37.94
C ALA A 476 19.40 -0.76 -38.26
N THR A 477 18.71 0.32 -37.93
CA THR A 477 19.10 1.74 -37.93
C THR A 477 20.48 2.00 -37.33
N ALA A 478 21.29 2.83 -37.98
CA ALA A 478 22.58 3.28 -37.44
C ALA A 478 22.43 4.64 -36.75
N ILE A 479 23.26 4.92 -35.77
CA ILE A 479 23.23 6.15 -34.98
C ILE A 479 24.49 6.96 -35.24
N ARG A 480 24.35 8.25 -35.51
CA ARG A 480 25.47 9.20 -35.52
C ARG A 480 25.48 9.98 -34.23
N VAL A 481 26.64 10.00 -33.58
CA VAL A 481 26.91 10.74 -32.36
C VAL A 481 27.85 11.89 -32.69
N TYR A 482 27.39 13.10 -32.42
CA TYR A 482 28.16 14.33 -32.47
C TYR A 482 28.52 14.75 -31.04
N GLU A 483 29.35 15.78 -30.90
CA GLU A 483 29.74 16.32 -29.59
C GLU A 483 28.50 16.70 -28.75
N ASP A 484 27.49 17.31 -29.38
CA ASP A 484 26.33 17.89 -28.67
C ASP A 484 24.98 17.21 -28.96
N TYR A 485 24.89 16.25 -29.89
CA TYR A 485 23.61 15.64 -30.27
C TYR A 485 23.74 14.27 -30.95
N VAL A 486 22.62 13.54 -31.04
CA VAL A 486 22.53 12.19 -31.62
C VAL A 486 21.44 12.11 -32.68
N VAL A 487 21.74 11.40 -33.78
CA VAL A 487 20.85 11.25 -34.95
C VAL A 487 20.63 9.77 -35.25
N MET A 488 19.38 9.34 -35.42
CA MET A 488 19.08 7.98 -35.88
C MET A 488 18.79 7.95 -37.39
N MET A 489 19.41 7.00 -38.07
CA MET A 489 19.27 6.73 -39.51
C MET A 489 18.34 5.53 -39.73
N SER A 490 17.38 5.57 -40.65
CA SER A 490 16.59 4.40 -41.03
C SER A 490 17.43 3.32 -41.71
N ALA A 491 16.85 2.12 -41.82
CA ALA A 491 17.48 0.95 -42.45
C ALA A 491 17.85 1.14 -43.93
N ASP A 492 17.28 2.14 -44.62
CA ASP A 492 17.60 2.50 -46.00
C ASP A 492 18.68 3.61 -46.11
N GLY A 493 19.25 4.05 -44.98
CA GLY A 493 20.28 5.07 -44.93
C GLY A 493 19.77 6.51 -45.01
N THR A 494 18.45 6.72 -44.98
CA THR A 494 17.86 8.06 -44.84
C THR A 494 17.77 8.47 -43.37
N GLU A 495 17.79 9.78 -43.07
CA GLU A 495 17.72 10.28 -41.69
C GLU A 495 16.26 10.31 -41.26
N ALA A 496 15.84 9.32 -40.46
CA ALA A 496 14.43 9.07 -40.22
C ALA A 496 13.91 9.62 -38.90
N ASN A 497 14.76 9.82 -37.88
CA ASN A 497 14.32 10.39 -36.59
C ASN A 497 15.48 11.11 -35.89
N LEU A 498 15.29 12.41 -35.62
CA LEU A 498 16.16 13.17 -34.72
C LEU A 498 15.60 13.02 -33.30
N THR A 499 16.41 12.57 -32.35
CA THR A 499 16.07 12.70 -30.93
C THR A 499 17.12 13.58 -30.30
N MET A 500 16.72 14.81 -30.01
CA MET A 500 17.53 15.76 -29.28
C MET A 500 17.24 15.58 -27.80
N SER A 501 18.14 14.91 -27.10
CA SER A 501 18.20 15.05 -25.64
C SER A 501 19.56 14.65 -25.09
N ASN A 502 20.19 15.66 -24.45
CA ASN A 502 21.22 15.65 -23.40
C ASN A 502 22.53 14.88 -23.64
N GLU A 503 23.60 15.44 -23.07
CA GLU A 503 24.97 14.95 -23.07
C GLU A 503 25.07 13.42 -22.90
N ILE A 504 25.89 12.78 -23.73
CA ILE A 504 26.28 11.38 -23.50
C ILE A 504 27.16 11.35 -22.24
N GLN A 505 26.60 10.86 -21.14
CA GLN A 505 27.36 10.66 -19.91
C GLN A 505 27.85 9.22 -19.85
N ASN A 506 29.18 9.03 -19.80
CA ASN A 506 29.82 7.72 -19.67
C ASN A 506 29.35 6.67 -20.69
N GLY A 507 29.09 7.08 -21.94
CA GLY A 507 28.67 6.16 -23.01
C GLY A 507 27.21 5.71 -22.91
N GLN A 508 26.34 6.48 -22.23
CA GLN A 508 24.91 6.20 -22.11
C GLN A 508 24.04 7.39 -22.52
N MET A 509 22.87 7.11 -23.09
CA MET A 509 21.87 8.12 -23.47
C MET A 509 20.44 7.60 -23.23
N PRO A 510 19.56 8.36 -22.54
CA PRO A 510 18.14 8.06 -22.48
C PRO A 510 17.48 8.21 -23.86
N TYR A 511 16.66 7.24 -24.27
CA TYR A 511 15.96 7.25 -25.55
C TYR A 511 14.61 6.53 -25.46
N ALA A 512 13.51 7.25 -25.67
CA ALA A 512 12.16 6.68 -25.82
C ALA A 512 11.75 5.65 -24.74
N GLY A 513 12.13 5.86 -23.48
CA GLY A 513 11.86 4.94 -22.37
C GLY A 513 12.87 3.78 -22.23
N SER A 514 13.99 3.84 -22.95
CA SER A 514 15.12 2.92 -22.90
C SER A 514 16.44 3.67 -22.70
N THR A 515 17.55 2.95 -22.53
CA THR A 515 18.89 3.54 -22.52
C THR A 515 19.71 3.00 -23.68
N LEU A 516 20.29 3.88 -24.48
CA LEU A 516 21.32 3.53 -25.46
C LEU A 516 22.66 3.42 -24.74
N TYR A 517 23.32 2.27 -24.91
CA TYR A 517 24.68 2.03 -24.43
C TYR A 517 25.63 2.00 -25.63
N PHE A 518 26.66 2.84 -25.61
CA PHE A 518 27.63 2.96 -26.68
C PHE A 518 28.91 2.19 -26.34
N ASP A 519 29.34 1.34 -27.27
CA ASP A 519 30.65 0.68 -27.26
C ASP A 519 31.56 1.35 -28.29
N ASP A 520 32.37 2.29 -27.80
CA ASP A 520 33.32 3.06 -28.59
C ASP A 520 34.43 2.22 -29.21
N ALA A 521 34.76 1.06 -28.64
CA ALA A 521 35.82 0.21 -29.15
C ALA A 521 35.37 -0.54 -30.41
N ASN A 522 34.09 -0.91 -30.46
CA ASN A 522 33.51 -1.68 -31.56
C ASN A 522 32.62 -0.85 -32.50
N ASN A 523 32.41 0.45 -32.22
CA ASN A 523 31.48 1.32 -32.95
C ASN A 523 30.07 0.73 -33.03
N THR A 524 29.60 0.21 -31.89
CA THR A 524 28.30 -0.44 -31.78
C THR A 524 27.52 0.14 -30.62
N TYR A 525 26.19 0.06 -30.69
CA TYR A 525 25.34 0.42 -29.57
C TYR A 525 24.33 -0.69 -29.29
N THR A 526 23.86 -0.74 -28.05
CA THR A 526 22.76 -1.61 -27.62
C THR A 526 21.67 -0.77 -26.98
N ILE A 527 20.42 -1.18 -27.16
CA ILE A 527 19.27 -0.61 -26.47
C ILE A 527 19.03 -1.50 -25.25
N GLY A 528 19.17 -0.95 -24.05
CA GLY A 528 18.88 -1.64 -22.79
C GLY A 528 17.54 -1.28 -22.20
#